data_AF-A0A8J6U2V3-F1
#
_entry.id   AF-A0A8J6U2V3-F1
#
_cell.length_a   1.000
_cell.length_b   1.000
_cell.length_c   1.000
_cell.angle_alpha   90.00
_cell.angle_beta   90.00
_cell.angle_gamma   90.00
#
_symmetry.space_group_name_H-M   'P 1'
#
loop_
_entity.id
_entity.type
_entity.pdbx_description
1 polymer ?
#
loop_
_entity_poly.entity_id
_entity_poly.type
_entity_poly.pdbx_seq_one_letter_code
_entity_poly.pdbx_strand_id
1 'polypeptide(L)'
;MKYYAYAELSRLLNEPVRFDKLDDYIHGSTDPVLVEFLEYLKRPNAELFIGWMEQWKELREIVLKGETSGSFSDYLRVQGHTLYASFQQFVTPFLFPQLMRTAESGMLSPTLEYVTVLEPDARAIIENVIYEQISRLFTAVHQLQAQKKVTEEQLVPVIHEVVNDQITAVLNAFSKRSYVHVISYVEHCFSVLESKGCTVRLANWIVKQLQQLKLNPDHLRQLSDFQQKLRSGEVRVENKGTRMSGSWLKPVLTVGTLVVFAGLITWIIVFKPWSEHPDPQELAGGSSFTEFTVEERKHIDSLLKIIQPEPLFQYSEEQDFYIEGRELMVDARKEFSNTKVDNFYKAWEEYLLKDSMQTPQKCKELAKQITKDVLPEGFTKLSEKKNGKPTFVRNESDFAVQVLVFNDQPGAKAYYCELKKDEQVEFNMNPGEFIAVVAGKHAIPYQAATESIVFCEIDNATISSLLTSYVLKASNEYSFKFLISGTNISDFQLIDMYGVLELNR
;
A
#
# COMPACT_ATOMS: atom_id res chain seq x y z
N MET A 1 19.15 -4.07 -22.61
CA MET A 1 19.56 -2.66 -22.69
C MET A 1 20.51 -2.33 -21.54
N LYS A 2 21.58 -1.56 -21.79
CA LYS A 2 22.52 -1.11 -20.74
C LYS A 2 22.07 0.27 -20.22
N TYR A 3 22.14 0.47 -18.91
CA TYR A 3 21.97 1.79 -18.30
C TYR A 3 23.30 2.55 -18.27
N TYR A 4 23.25 3.85 -18.52
CA TYR A 4 24.40 4.74 -18.39
C TYR A 4 24.10 5.82 -17.35
N ALA A 5 24.96 5.96 -16.35
CA ALA A 5 24.83 7.00 -15.34
C ALA A 5 25.11 8.38 -15.93
N TYR A 6 24.57 9.44 -15.31
CA TYR A 6 24.66 10.82 -15.84
C TYR A 6 26.11 11.29 -16.11
N ALA A 7 27.02 10.93 -15.21
CA ALA A 7 28.44 11.25 -15.36
C ALA A 7 29.10 10.48 -16.51
N GLU A 8 28.70 9.22 -16.75
CA GLU A 8 29.20 8.41 -17.85
C GLU A 8 28.67 8.93 -19.19
N LEU A 9 27.38 9.28 -19.26
CA LEU A 9 26.78 9.90 -20.44
C LEU A 9 27.45 11.23 -20.79
N SER A 10 27.64 12.11 -19.80
CA SER A 10 28.29 13.41 -20.03
C SER A 10 29.72 13.23 -20.56
N ARG A 11 30.44 12.21 -20.08
CA ARG A 11 31.77 11.85 -20.57
C ARG A 11 31.74 11.29 -21.99
N LEU A 12 30.76 10.45 -22.33
CA LEU A 12 30.62 9.86 -23.67
C LEU A 12 30.21 10.89 -24.72
N LEU A 13 29.39 11.88 -24.33
CA LEU A 13 28.90 12.94 -25.21
C LEU A 13 29.80 14.18 -25.24
N ASN A 14 30.85 14.22 -24.41
CA ASN A 14 31.78 15.35 -24.23
C ASN A 14 31.11 16.68 -23.82
N GLU A 15 29.89 16.64 -23.29
CA GLU A 15 29.18 17.78 -22.73
C GLU A 15 28.15 17.31 -21.68
N PRO A 16 27.67 18.19 -20.77
CA PRO A 16 26.57 17.85 -19.88
C PRO A 16 25.36 17.39 -20.69
N VAL A 17 24.76 16.26 -20.29
CA VAL A 17 23.59 15.71 -20.99
C VAL A 17 22.45 16.72 -20.97
N ARG A 18 21.83 16.91 -22.13
CA ARG A 18 20.67 17.76 -22.32
C ARG A 18 19.57 16.99 -23.05
N PHE A 19 18.42 16.81 -22.40
CA PHE A 19 17.32 16.01 -22.96
C PHE A 19 16.71 16.63 -24.22
N ASP A 20 16.81 17.96 -24.38
CA ASP A 20 16.39 18.67 -25.60
C ASP A 20 17.29 18.40 -26.82
N LYS A 21 18.47 17.81 -26.61
CA LYS A 21 19.46 17.48 -27.66
C LYS A 21 19.59 15.99 -27.95
N LEU A 22 18.68 15.14 -27.46
CA LEU A 22 18.80 13.68 -27.63
C LEU A 22 18.95 13.27 -29.10
N ASP A 23 18.23 13.90 -30.02
CA ASP A 23 18.35 13.62 -31.45
C ASP A 23 19.76 13.93 -31.99
N ASP A 24 20.36 15.05 -31.61
CA ASP A 24 21.72 15.41 -32.04
C ASP A 24 22.74 14.37 -31.55
N TYR A 25 22.60 13.92 -30.29
CA TYR A 25 23.47 12.88 -29.72
C TYR A 25 23.32 11.54 -30.42
N ILE A 26 22.09 11.17 -30.81
CA ILE A 26 21.81 9.93 -31.52
C ILE A 26 22.46 9.96 -32.91
N HIS A 27 22.31 11.05 -33.67
CA HIS A 27 22.93 11.19 -34.98
C HIS A 27 24.46 11.29 -34.92
N GLY A 28 25.00 11.83 -33.82
CA GLY A 28 26.44 11.97 -33.59
C GLY A 28 27.15 10.72 -33.04
N SER A 29 26.40 9.73 -32.54
CA SER A 29 26.96 8.53 -31.92
C SER A 29 27.08 7.36 -32.91
N THR A 30 28.19 6.63 -32.83
CA THR A 30 28.42 5.39 -33.60
C THR A 30 28.31 4.13 -32.73
N ASP A 31 28.16 4.27 -31.40
CA ASP A 31 27.98 3.14 -30.49
C ASP A 31 26.50 2.71 -30.48
N PRO A 32 26.16 1.52 -31.00
CA PRO A 32 24.78 1.06 -31.10
C PRO A 32 24.10 0.88 -29.73
N VAL A 33 24.86 0.55 -28.68
CA VAL A 33 24.31 0.36 -27.33
C VAL A 33 23.98 1.71 -26.69
N LEU A 34 24.84 2.71 -26.93
CA LEU A 34 24.57 4.08 -26.51
C LEU A 34 23.38 4.67 -27.27
N VAL A 35 23.30 4.45 -28.58
CA VAL A 35 22.15 4.90 -29.41
C VAL A 35 20.85 4.28 -28.92
N GLU A 36 20.82 2.97 -28.64
CA GLU A 36 19.64 2.28 -28.10
C GLU A 36 19.17 2.92 -26.77
N PHE A 37 20.11 3.26 -25.89
CA PHE A 37 19.79 3.92 -24.63
C PHE A 37 19.32 5.37 -24.80
N LEU A 38 19.96 6.16 -25.68
CA LEU A 38 19.54 7.54 -25.95
C LEU A 38 18.15 7.60 -26.58
N GLU A 39 17.83 6.67 -27.49
CA GLU A 39 16.47 6.52 -28.02
C GLU A 39 15.47 6.16 -26.92
N TYR A 40 15.87 5.31 -25.97
CA TYR A 40 15.03 4.98 -24.82
C TYR A 40 14.75 6.18 -23.91
N LEU A 41 15.68 7.13 -23.79
CA LEU A 41 15.51 8.38 -23.03
C LEU A 41 14.51 9.36 -23.66
N LYS A 42 14.05 9.14 -24.90
CA LYS A 42 12.97 9.96 -25.50
C LYS A 42 11.60 9.71 -24.89
N ARG A 43 11.45 8.70 -24.02
CA ARG A 43 10.19 8.41 -23.34
C ARG A 43 9.77 9.56 -22.42
N PRO A 44 8.45 9.76 -22.22
CA PRO A 44 7.96 10.75 -21.27
C PRO A 44 8.57 10.54 -19.88
N ASN A 45 8.91 11.63 -19.20
CA ASN A 45 9.44 11.65 -17.84
C ASN A 45 10.81 10.95 -17.64
N ALA A 46 11.50 10.55 -18.72
CA ALA A 46 12.79 9.87 -18.62
C ALA A 46 13.85 10.71 -17.86
N GLU A 47 13.85 12.03 -18.04
CA GLU A 47 14.74 12.94 -17.31
C GLU A 47 14.52 12.87 -15.80
N LEU A 48 13.26 12.92 -15.37
CA LEU A 48 12.87 12.78 -13.96
C LEU A 48 13.29 11.40 -13.41
N PHE A 49 13.02 10.33 -14.15
CA PHE A 49 13.32 8.97 -13.71
C PHE A 49 14.83 8.69 -13.61
N ILE A 50 15.63 9.25 -14.52
CA ILE A 50 17.10 9.27 -14.41
C ILE A 50 17.50 10.01 -13.13
N GLY A 51 16.88 11.16 -12.85
CA GLY A 51 17.10 11.90 -11.60
C GLY A 51 16.86 11.04 -10.35
N TRP A 52 15.76 10.29 -10.31
CA TRP A 52 15.47 9.37 -9.21
C TRP A 52 16.50 8.26 -9.09
N MET A 53 16.90 7.66 -10.22
CA MET A 53 17.95 6.64 -10.23
C MET A 53 19.29 7.18 -9.74
N GLU A 54 19.65 8.42 -10.06
CA GLU A 54 20.91 9.02 -9.60
C GLU A 54 20.89 9.37 -8.11
N GLN A 55 19.74 9.76 -7.58
CA GLN A 55 19.55 10.02 -6.15
C GLN A 55 19.47 8.72 -5.34
N TRP A 56 18.98 7.63 -5.94
CA TRP A 56 18.86 6.33 -5.31
C TRP A 56 20.15 5.50 -5.45
N LYS A 57 21.06 5.69 -4.49
CA LYS A 57 22.39 5.09 -4.52
C LYS A 57 22.36 3.58 -4.77
N GLU A 58 21.57 2.85 -3.99
CA GLU A 58 21.49 1.39 -4.03
C GLU A 58 20.94 0.88 -5.36
N LEU A 59 19.85 1.49 -5.84
CA LEU A 59 19.27 1.15 -7.14
C LEU A 59 20.28 1.37 -8.29
N ARG A 60 21.03 2.48 -8.25
CA ARG A 60 22.11 2.75 -9.20
C ARG A 60 23.25 1.72 -9.10
N GLU A 61 23.64 1.33 -7.90
CA GLU A 61 24.65 0.27 -7.68
C GLU A 61 24.21 -1.04 -8.35
N ILE A 62 22.96 -1.47 -8.15
CA ILE A 62 22.45 -2.71 -8.74
C ILE A 62 22.47 -2.62 -10.26
N VAL A 63 21.97 -1.52 -10.82
CA VAL A 63 21.87 -1.38 -12.27
C VAL A 63 23.25 -1.33 -12.95
N LEU A 64 24.25 -0.72 -12.30
CA LEU A 64 25.61 -0.60 -12.84
C LEU A 64 26.52 -1.81 -12.55
N LYS A 65 26.45 -2.36 -11.33
CA LYS A 65 27.38 -3.39 -10.82
C LYS A 65 26.73 -4.77 -10.67
N GLY A 66 25.41 -4.84 -10.61
CA GLY A 66 24.65 -6.08 -10.38
C GLY A 66 24.35 -6.39 -8.91
N GLU A 67 24.88 -5.61 -7.98
CA GLU A 67 24.76 -5.83 -6.54
C GLU A 67 24.66 -4.50 -5.77
N THR A 68 24.16 -4.56 -4.54
CA THR A 68 24.12 -3.40 -3.63
C THR A 68 24.68 -3.73 -2.25
N SER A 69 25.11 -2.66 -1.58
CA SER A 69 25.59 -2.68 -0.20
C SER A 69 24.48 -2.56 0.86
N GLY A 70 23.24 -2.21 0.48
CA GLY A 70 22.15 -1.93 1.42
C GLY A 70 20.84 -2.65 1.12
N SER A 71 20.05 -2.91 2.16
CA SER A 71 18.66 -3.38 2.04
C SER A 71 17.76 -2.36 1.37
N PHE A 72 16.62 -2.83 0.89
CA PHE A 72 15.65 -1.96 0.24
C PHE A 72 15.10 -0.93 1.23
N SER A 73 15.13 0.34 0.83
CA SER A 73 14.44 1.41 1.54
C SER A 73 13.84 2.40 0.55
N ASP A 74 12.53 2.64 0.66
CA ASP A 74 11.84 3.65 -0.16
C ASP A 74 11.98 5.05 0.47
N TYR A 75 13.21 5.47 0.77
CA TYR A 75 13.46 6.76 1.45
C TYR A 75 13.10 7.96 0.58
N LEU A 76 13.15 7.78 -0.76
CA LEU A 76 12.69 8.77 -1.74
C LEU A 76 11.15 8.75 -1.90
N ARG A 77 10.43 7.83 -1.24
CA ARG A 77 8.97 7.67 -1.30
C ARG A 77 8.44 7.49 -2.72
N VAL A 78 9.23 6.83 -3.57
CA VAL A 78 8.93 6.64 -4.99
C VAL A 78 7.73 5.71 -5.15
N GLN A 79 7.51 4.75 -4.24
CA GLN A 79 6.35 3.85 -4.31
C GLN A 79 5.01 4.56 -4.07
N GLY A 80 5.02 5.68 -3.35
CA GLY A 80 3.85 6.52 -3.12
C GLY A 80 3.58 7.54 -4.23
N HIS A 81 4.47 7.66 -5.21
CA HIS A 81 4.38 8.67 -6.26
C HIS A 81 3.42 8.24 -7.37
N THR A 82 2.68 9.19 -7.98
CA THR A 82 1.71 8.92 -9.06
C THR A 82 2.36 8.28 -10.28
N LEU A 83 3.54 8.78 -10.67
CA LEU A 83 4.38 8.24 -11.74
C LEU A 83 5.10 6.93 -11.39
N TYR A 84 4.87 6.32 -10.22
CA TYR A 84 5.57 5.09 -9.83
C TYR A 84 5.40 3.98 -10.86
N ALA A 85 4.18 3.76 -11.37
CA ALA A 85 3.94 2.73 -12.38
C ALA A 85 4.76 2.97 -13.65
N SER A 86 4.84 4.22 -14.12
CA SER A 86 5.67 4.60 -15.27
C SER A 86 7.17 4.47 -14.98
N PHE A 87 7.59 4.76 -13.74
CA PHE A 87 8.96 4.55 -13.29
C PHE A 87 9.33 3.06 -13.25
N GLN A 88 8.44 2.20 -12.74
CA GLN A 88 8.63 0.74 -12.79
C GLN A 88 8.84 0.29 -14.24
N GLN A 89 8.06 0.82 -15.17
CA GLN A 89 8.25 0.53 -16.60
C GLN A 89 9.57 1.02 -17.16
N PHE A 90 9.97 2.22 -16.74
CA PHE A 90 11.23 2.81 -17.16
C PHE A 90 12.45 2.01 -16.67
N VAL A 91 12.46 1.59 -15.41
CA VAL A 91 13.62 0.98 -14.75
C VAL A 91 13.73 -0.53 -14.98
N THR A 92 12.60 -1.22 -15.23
CA THR A 92 12.55 -2.68 -15.38
C THR A 92 13.54 -3.23 -16.41
N PRO A 93 13.71 -2.64 -17.62
CA PRO A 93 14.66 -3.15 -18.61
C PRO A 93 16.13 -3.17 -18.15
N PHE A 94 16.49 -2.33 -17.18
CA PHE A 94 17.85 -2.25 -16.62
C PHE A 94 18.02 -3.10 -15.38
N LEU A 95 17.00 -3.10 -14.51
CA LEU A 95 17.03 -3.76 -13.22
C LEU A 95 16.77 -5.27 -13.34
N PHE A 96 15.83 -5.68 -14.20
CA PHE A 96 15.42 -7.08 -14.35
C PHE A 96 16.59 -8.03 -14.65
N PRO A 97 17.48 -7.76 -15.63
CA PRO A 97 18.58 -8.69 -15.93
C PRO A 97 19.55 -8.88 -14.77
N GLN A 98 19.76 -7.85 -13.96
CA GLN A 98 20.65 -7.90 -12.80
C GLN A 98 20.02 -8.72 -11.67
N LEU A 99 18.75 -8.43 -11.35
CA LEU A 99 18.02 -9.18 -10.32
C LEU A 99 17.81 -10.64 -10.72
N MET A 100 17.54 -10.92 -12.00
CA MET A 100 17.39 -12.29 -12.50
C MET A 100 18.69 -13.08 -12.34
N ARG A 101 19.84 -12.50 -12.74
CA ARG A 101 21.15 -13.14 -12.56
C ARG A 101 21.43 -13.46 -11.09
N THR A 102 21.15 -12.52 -10.20
CA THR A 102 21.33 -12.72 -8.75
C THR A 102 20.40 -13.82 -8.23
N ALA A 103 19.13 -13.84 -8.65
CA ALA A 103 18.19 -14.89 -8.28
C ALA A 103 18.63 -16.27 -8.79
N GLU A 104 19.04 -16.39 -10.07
CA GLU A 104 19.50 -17.64 -10.66
C GLU A 104 20.78 -18.18 -10.00
N SER A 105 21.66 -17.30 -9.53
CA SER A 105 22.87 -17.67 -8.80
C SER A 105 22.59 -18.36 -7.45
N GLY A 106 21.38 -18.21 -6.91
CA GLY A 106 21.01 -18.69 -5.58
C GLY A 106 21.57 -17.83 -4.44
N MET A 107 22.25 -16.72 -4.74
CA MET A 107 22.77 -15.80 -3.74
C MET A 107 21.64 -14.95 -3.14
N LEU A 108 21.22 -15.31 -1.93
CA LEU A 108 20.27 -14.52 -1.15
C LEU A 108 20.98 -13.29 -0.59
N SER A 109 20.71 -12.13 -1.19
CA SER A 109 21.36 -10.86 -0.86
C SER A 109 20.34 -9.72 -0.80
N PRO A 110 20.69 -8.59 -0.16
CA PRO A 110 19.83 -7.40 -0.10
C PRO A 110 19.37 -6.89 -1.48
N THR A 111 20.17 -7.15 -2.52
CA THR A 111 19.84 -6.89 -3.93
C THR A 111 18.47 -7.44 -4.34
N LEU A 112 18.09 -8.63 -3.86
CA LEU A 112 16.82 -9.26 -4.23
C LEU A 112 15.59 -8.55 -3.65
N GLU A 113 15.74 -7.70 -2.64
CA GLU A 113 14.62 -6.92 -2.09
C GLU A 113 14.10 -5.87 -3.10
N TYR A 114 14.94 -5.47 -4.05
CA TYR A 114 14.61 -4.47 -5.10
C TYR A 114 13.67 -5.01 -6.18
N VAL A 115 13.24 -6.27 -6.12
CA VAL A 115 12.14 -6.80 -6.97
C VAL A 115 10.86 -5.97 -6.82
N THR A 116 10.70 -5.27 -5.69
CA THR A 116 9.56 -4.39 -5.43
C THR A 116 9.44 -3.22 -6.42
N VAL A 117 10.55 -2.81 -7.04
CA VAL A 117 10.66 -1.70 -8.01
C VAL A 117 10.39 -2.16 -9.45
N LEU A 118 10.30 -3.46 -9.69
CA LEU A 118 9.98 -3.99 -11.02
C LEU A 118 8.50 -3.88 -11.35
N GLU A 119 8.20 -3.82 -12.65
CA GLU A 119 6.84 -4.01 -13.15
C GLU A 119 6.22 -5.33 -12.63
N PRO A 120 4.88 -5.39 -12.43
CA PRO A 120 4.21 -6.53 -11.81
C PRO A 120 4.51 -7.91 -12.44
N ASP A 121 4.56 -8.00 -13.77
CA ASP A 121 4.80 -9.27 -14.45
C ASP A 121 6.28 -9.68 -14.40
N ALA A 122 7.20 -8.74 -14.64
CA ALA A 122 8.63 -8.97 -14.50
C ALA A 122 9.01 -9.39 -13.06
N ARG A 123 8.40 -8.72 -12.08
CA ARG A 123 8.52 -9.04 -10.65
C ARG A 123 8.09 -10.48 -10.35
N ALA A 124 6.91 -10.89 -10.81
CA ALA A 124 6.38 -12.23 -10.54
C ALA A 124 7.30 -13.35 -11.05
N ILE A 125 7.96 -13.15 -12.19
CA ILE A 125 8.92 -14.12 -12.74
C ILE A 125 10.12 -14.27 -11.79
N ILE A 126 10.71 -13.15 -11.34
CA ILE A 126 11.87 -13.21 -10.42
C ILE A 126 11.46 -13.78 -9.06
N GLU A 127 10.30 -13.39 -8.52
CA GLU A 127 9.79 -13.93 -7.25
C GLU A 127 9.66 -15.46 -7.30
N ASN A 128 9.18 -16.02 -8.41
CA ASN A 128 9.13 -17.47 -8.58
C ASN A 128 10.54 -18.10 -8.60
N VAL A 129 11.49 -17.51 -9.32
CA VAL A 129 12.88 -18.01 -9.36
C VAL A 129 13.52 -17.95 -7.97
N ILE A 130 13.36 -16.84 -7.24
CA ILE A 130 13.84 -16.70 -5.86
C ILE A 130 13.24 -17.79 -4.98
N TYR A 131 11.92 -18.00 -5.07
CA TYR A 131 11.25 -19.02 -4.29
C TYR A 131 11.76 -20.44 -4.61
N GLU A 132 11.97 -20.77 -5.89
CA GLU A 132 12.54 -22.07 -6.27
C GLU A 132 13.92 -22.30 -5.65
N GLN A 133 14.77 -21.26 -5.59
CA GLN A 133 16.07 -21.38 -4.93
C GLN A 133 15.93 -21.55 -3.41
N ILE A 134 15.04 -20.79 -2.76
CA ILE A 134 14.75 -20.95 -1.32
C ILE A 134 14.22 -22.36 -1.04
N SER A 135 13.30 -22.86 -1.86
CA SER A 135 12.72 -24.20 -1.74
C SER A 135 13.79 -25.29 -1.88
N ARG A 136 14.77 -25.13 -2.80
CA ARG A 136 15.90 -26.06 -2.93
C ARG A 136 16.74 -26.17 -1.67
N LEU A 137 16.89 -25.09 -0.88
CA LEU A 137 17.64 -25.14 0.38
C LEU A 137 17.00 -26.10 1.40
N PHE A 138 15.67 -26.29 1.35
CA PHE A 138 14.99 -27.28 2.21
C PHE A 138 15.30 -28.74 1.85
N THR A 139 15.94 -29.02 0.70
CA THR A 139 16.33 -30.39 0.31
C THR A 139 17.22 -31.04 1.35
N ALA A 140 18.19 -30.31 1.91
CA ALA A 140 19.07 -30.82 2.95
C ALA A 140 18.31 -31.12 4.25
N VAL A 141 17.32 -30.29 4.59
CA VAL A 141 16.44 -30.51 5.76
C VAL A 141 15.62 -31.78 5.58
N HIS A 142 14.97 -31.94 4.42
CA HIS A 142 14.17 -33.12 4.09
C HIS A 142 15.01 -34.41 4.04
N GLN A 143 16.24 -34.34 3.54
CA GLN A 143 17.17 -35.48 3.57
C GLN A 143 17.54 -35.89 4.99
N LEU A 144 17.78 -34.94 5.90
CA LEU A 144 18.02 -35.24 7.31
C LEU A 144 16.77 -35.87 7.94
N GLN A 145 15.58 -35.32 7.70
CA GLN A 145 14.32 -35.86 8.24
C GLN A 145 14.02 -37.30 7.83
N ALA A 146 14.46 -37.72 6.64
CA ALA A 146 14.33 -39.10 6.18
C ALA A 146 15.21 -40.10 6.98
N GLN A 147 16.19 -39.62 7.76
CA GLN A 147 17.06 -40.47 8.56
C GLN A 147 16.39 -40.92 9.85
N LYS A 148 16.66 -42.17 10.27
CA LYS A 148 16.01 -42.78 11.44
C LYS A 148 16.36 -42.11 12.79
N LYS A 149 17.50 -41.43 12.87
CA LYS A 149 17.98 -40.70 14.05
C LYS A 149 18.59 -39.37 13.60
N VAL A 150 17.99 -38.26 14.01
CA VAL A 150 18.47 -36.89 13.77
C VAL A 150 18.56 -36.20 15.11
N THR A 151 19.69 -35.59 15.43
CA THR A 151 19.86 -34.78 16.64
C THR A 151 19.59 -33.29 16.36
N GLU A 152 19.28 -32.51 17.40
CA GLU A 152 19.15 -31.04 17.27
C GLU A 152 20.44 -30.43 16.69
N GLU A 153 21.61 -30.91 17.13
CA GLU A 153 22.94 -30.46 16.66
C GLU A 153 23.14 -30.62 15.15
N GLN A 154 22.55 -31.65 14.55
CA GLN A 154 22.60 -31.88 13.11
C GLN A 154 21.57 -31.03 12.34
N LEU A 155 20.45 -30.70 13.00
CA LEU A 155 19.33 -30.00 12.38
C LEU A 155 19.51 -28.48 12.39
N VAL A 156 20.10 -27.92 13.45
CA VAL A 156 20.31 -26.48 13.65
C VAL A 156 21.08 -25.81 12.50
N PRO A 157 22.22 -26.33 12.00
CA PRO A 157 22.97 -25.68 10.93
C PRO A 157 22.15 -25.55 9.64
N VAL A 158 21.44 -26.62 9.25
CA VAL A 158 20.65 -26.64 8.02
C VAL A 158 19.40 -25.76 8.15
N ILE A 159 18.81 -25.67 9.35
CA ILE A 159 17.72 -24.73 9.60
C ILE A 159 18.19 -23.28 9.49
N HIS A 160 19.37 -22.93 10.01
CA HIS A 160 19.86 -21.56 9.92
C HIS A 160 20.13 -21.10 8.49
N GLU A 161 20.43 -22.03 7.58
CA GLU A 161 20.54 -21.73 6.15
C GLU A 161 19.19 -21.36 5.52
N VAL A 162 18.08 -21.92 6.01
CA VAL A 162 16.73 -21.69 5.46
C VAL A 162 15.85 -20.72 6.27
N VAL A 163 16.17 -20.49 7.53
CA VAL A 163 15.48 -19.54 8.42
C VAL A 163 16.49 -18.50 8.88
N ASN A 164 16.55 -17.37 8.19
CA ASN A 164 17.39 -16.24 8.53
C ASN A 164 16.74 -14.91 8.10
N ASP A 165 17.32 -13.82 8.59
CA ASP A 165 16.80 -12.46 8.39
C ASP A 165 16.80 -12.07 6.90
N GLN A 166 17.77 -12.55 6.12
CA GLN A 166 17.85 -12.25 4.68
C GLN A 166 16.71 -12.90 3.89
N ILE A 167 16.40 -14.17 4.16
CA ILE A 167 15.24 -14.85 3.57
C ILE A 167 13.95 -14.13 3.95
N THR A 168 13.83 -13.74 5.22
CA THR A 168 12.67 -13.00 5.73
C THR A 168 12.50 -11.66 5.01
N ALA A 169 13.58 -10.89 4.85
CA ALA A 169 13.56 -9.61 4.14
C ALA A 169 13.13 -9.76 2.67
N VAL A 170 13.69 -10.75 1.98
CA VAL A 170 13.37 -11.03 0.56
C VAL A 170 11.92 -11.49 0.40
N LEU A 171 11.43 -12.41 1.24
CA LEU A 171 10.02 -12.84 1.21
C LEU A 171 9.06 -11.70 1.57
N ASN A 172 9.46 -10.78 2.46
CA ASN A 172 8.69 -9.59 2.79
C ASN A 172 8.67 -8.54 1.67
N ALA A 173 9.56 -8.65 0.70
CA ALA A 173 9.55 -7.88 -0.52
C ALA A 173 8.65 -8.50 -1.60
N PHE A 174 8.06 -9.68 -1.39
CA PHE A 174 7.19 -10.30 -2.38
C PHE A 174 5.86 -9.56 -2.54
N SER A 175 5.32 -9.64 -3.75
CA SER A 175 4.01 -9.09 -4.09
C SER A 175 2.89 -9.90 -3.43
N LYS A 176 1.70 -9.28 -3.29
CA LYS A 176 0.49 -9.99 -2.85
C LYS A 176 0.13 -11.17 -3.78
N ARG A 177 0.47 -11.08 -5.07
CA ARG A 177 0.24 -12.14 -6.07
C ARG A 177 1.07 -13.39 -5.77
N SER A 178 2.27 -13.20 -5.24
CA SER A 178 3.21 -14.26 -4.88
C SER A 178 3.08 -14.73 -3.44
N TYR A 179 1.99 -14.37 -2.75
CA TYR A 179 1.76 -14.74 -1.35
C TYR A 179 1.74 -16.27 -1.14
N VAL A 180 1.33 -17.03 -2.16
CA VAL A 180 1.38 -18.50 -2.14
C VAL A 180 2.78 -19.03 -1.83
N HIS A 181 3.82 -18.40 -2.37
CA HIS A 181 5.22 -18.79 -2.12
C HIS A 181 5.63 -18.55 -0.67
N VAL A 182 5.16 -17.45 -0.06
CA VAL A 182 5.39 -17.14 1.36
C VAL A 182 4.73 -18.19 2.24
N ILE A 183 3.51 -18.63 1.89
CA ILE A 183 2.82 -19.72 2.60
C ILE A 183 3.53 -21.05 2.44
N SER A 184 3.93 -21.42 1.22
CA SER A 184 4.67 -22.66 1.01
C SER A 184 6.01 -22.68 1.76
N TYR A 185 6.69 -21.54 1.89
CA TYR A 185 7.86 -21.41 2.77
C TYR A 185 7.52 -21.67 4.26
N VAL A 186 6.41 -21.10 4.74
CA VAL A 186 5.91 -21.35 6.11
C VAL A 186 5.61 -22.85 6.30
N GLU A 187 4.96 -23.50 5.35
CA GLU A 187 4.68 -24.94 5.38
C GLU A 187 5.96 -25.79 5.41
N HIS A 188 6.96 -25.44 4.59
CA HIS A 188 8.27 -26.07 4.64
C HIS A 188 8.92 -25.92 6.02
N CYS A 189 8.84 -24.74 6.65
CA CYS A 189 9.33 -24.53 8.02
C CYS A 189 8.54 -25.36 9.06
N PHE A 190 7.23 -25.51 8.89
CA PHE A 190 6.40 -26.36 9.76
C PHE A 190 6.75 -27.83 9.64
N SER A 191 7.08 -28.31 8.43
CA SER A 191 7.52 -29.69 8.23
C SER A 191 8.76 -30.02 9.09
N VAL A 192 9.64 -29.03 9.32
CA VAL A 192 10.82 -29.17 10.18
C VAL A 192 10.45 -29.51 11.63
N LEU A 193 9.32 -29.00 12.11
CA LEU A 193 8.81 -29.25 13.45
C LEU A 193 8.41 -30.72 13.66
N GLU A 194 8.12 -31.45 12.58
CA GLU A 194 7.83 -32.88 12.63
C GLU A 194 9.10 -33.75 12.73
N SER A 195 10.29 -33.14 12.60
CA SER A 195 11.56 -33.84 12.75
C SER A 195 11.77 -34.35 14.17
N LYS A 196 12.22 -35.61 14.31
CA LYS A 196 12.59 -36.22 15.60
C LYS A 196 13.72 -35.47 16.33
N GLY A 197 14.49 -34.67 15.61
CA GLY A 197 15.55 -33.82 16.17
C GLY A 197 15.08 -32.42 16.58
N CYS A 198 13.82 -32.05 16.31
CA CYS A 198 13.29 -30.73 16.65
C CYS A 198 12.93 -30.69 18.14
N THR A 199 13.55 -29.77 18.88
CA THR A 199 13.20 -29.52 20.28
C THR A 199 12.23 -28.36 20.40
N VAL A 200 11.54 -28.26 21.53
CA VAL A 200 10.59 -27.17 21.81
C VAL A 200 11.28 -25.79 21.73
N ARG A 201 12.57 -25.70 22.06
CA ARG A 201 13.37 -24.47 21.92
C ARG A 201 13.53 -24.07 20.46
N LEU A 202 13.94 -25.02 19.63
CA LEU A 202 14.14 -24.81 18.19
C LEU A 202 12.82 -24.48 17.50
N ALA A 203 11.73 -25.19 17.84
CA ALA A 203 10.39 -24.91 17.32
C ALA A 203 9.92 -23.48 17.67
N ASN A 204 10.09 -23.05 18.93
CA ASN A 204 9.76 -21.68 19.34
C ASN A 204 10.60 -20.63 18.62
N TRP A 205 11.88 -20.93 18.36
CA TRP A 205 12.75 -20.03 17.61
C TRP A 205 12.29 -19.91 16.15
N ILE A 206 11.99 -21.02 15.45
CA ILE A 206 11.46 -21.00 14.08
C ILE A 206 10.17 -20.17 14.01
N VAL A 207 9.21 -20.44 14.90
CA VAL A 207 7.93 -19.71 14.93
C VAL A 207 8.14 -18.21 15.15
N LYS A 208 9.09 -17.83 16.02
CA LYS A 208 9.43 -16.41 16.24
C LYS A 208 10.02 -15.76 14.99
N GLN A 209 10.78 -16.49 14.18
CA GLN A 209 11.28 -15.97 12.90
C GLN A 209 10.14 -15.83 11.89
N LEU A 210 9.24 -16.82 11.79
CA LEU A 210 8.07 -16.76 10.90
C LEU A 210 7.12 -15.59 11.23
N GLN A 211 7.04 -15.18 12.49
CA GLN A 211 6.25 -14.01 12.90
C GLN A 211 6.78 -12.68 12.35
N GLN A 212 8.03 -12.62 11.88
CA GLN A 212 8.60 -11.42 11.24
C GLN A 212 8.20 -11.31 9.76
N LEU A 213 7.58 -12.35 9.19
CA LEU A 213 7.04 -12.31 7.83
C LEU A 213 5.79 -11.44 7.78
N LYS A 214 5.61 -10.70 6.68
CA LYS A 214 4.40 -9.94 6.33
C LYS A 214 3.29 -10.90 5.92
N LEU A 215 2.71 -11.57 6.91
CA LEU A 215 1.61 -12.51 6.74
C LEU A 215 0.26 -11.83 6.95
N ASN A 216 -0.80 -12.41 6.37
CA ASN A 216 -2.18 -12.03 6.65
C ASN A 216 -2.45 -12.18 8.16
N PRO A 217 -3.15 -11.22 8.81
CA PRO A 217 -3.55 -11.31 10.23
C PRO A 217 -4.02 -12.67 10.71
N ASP A 218 -4.78 -13.42 9.93
CA ASP A 218 -5.26 -14.75 10.33
C ASP A 218 -4.14 -15.78 10.42
N HIS A 219 -3.15 -15.75 9.52
CA HIS A 219 -1.98 -16.61 9.59
C HIS A 219 -1.05 -16.21 10.73
N LEU A 220 -0.94 -14.91 11.04
CA LEU A 220 -0.23 -14.46 12.24
C LEU A 220 -0.90 -14.95 13.53
N ARG A 221 -2.24 -14.89 13.61
CA ARG A 221 -2.99 -15.44 14.74
C ARG A 221 -2.75 -16.94 14.90
N GLN A 222 -2.79 -17.71 13.81
CA GLN A 222 -2.48 -19.14 13.84
C GLN A 222 -1.06 -19.43 14.36
N LEU A 223 -0.06 -18.64 13.95
CA LEU A 223 1.31 -18.75 14.47
C LEU A 223 1.39 -18.43 15.96
N SER A 224 0.71 -17.37 16.41
CA SER A 224 0.66 -16.98 17.82
C SER A 224 -0.05 -18.03 18.70
N ASP A 225 -1.17 -18.58 18.24
CA ASP A 225 -1.88 -19.65 18.92
C ASP A 225 -1.03 -20.91 19.02
N PHE A 226 -0.32 -21.25 17.93
CA PHE A 226 0.60 -22.38 17.93
C PHE A 226 1.76 -22.16 18.91
N GLN A 227 2.33 -20.95 18.97
CA GLN A 227 3.36 -20.60 19.95
C GLN A 227 2.84 -20.71 21.38
N GLN A 228 1.61 -20.27 21.64
CA GLN A 228 0.98 -20.41 22.96
C GLN A 228 0.80 -21.88 23.34
N LYS A 229 0.38 -22.73 22.40
CA LYS A 229 0.24 -24.18 22.58
C LYS A 229 1.58 -24.90 22.78
N LEU A 230 2.65 -24.42 22.15
CA LEU A 230 4.01 -24.91 22.41
C LEU A 230 4.49 -24.53 23.81
N ARG A 231 4.17 -23.32 24.29
CA ARG A 231 4.52 -22.85 25.65
C ARG A 231 3.70 -23.53 26.74
N SER A 232 2.41 -23.81 26.49
CA SER A 232 1.53 -24.52 27.42
C SER A 232 1.81 -26.02 27.50
N GLY A 233 2.61 -26.57 26.58
CA GLY A 233 2.95 -27.99 26.52
C GLY A 233 1.85 -28.89 25.94
N GLU A 234 0.80 -28.30 25.37
CA GLU A 234 -0.29 -29.03 24.69
C GLU A 234 0.17 -29.64 23.37
N VAL A 235 1.17 -29.03 22.72
CA VAL A 235 1.82 -29.57 21.52
C VAL A 235 3.15 -30.22 21.92
N ARG A 236 3.18 -31.55 21.92
CA ARG A 236 4.44 -32.32 22.02
C ARG A 236 5.09 -32.42 20.64
N VAL A 237 6.07 -31.57 20.38
CA VAL A 237 7.09 -31.85 19.34
C VAL A 237 7.70 -33.20 19.69
N GLU A 238 7.75 -34.18 18.76
CA GLU A 238 8.15 -35.56 19.02
C GLU A 238 9.64 -35.67 19.41
N ASN A 239 9.99 -35.20 20.59
CA ASN A 239 11.24 -35.51 21.22
C ASN A 239 11.10 -36.89 21.87
N LYS A 240 11.22 -37.96 21.06
CA LYS A 240 11.55 -39.29 21.60
C LYS A 240 13.01 -39.31 22.01
N GLY A 241 13.37 -38.41 22.93
CA GLY A 241 14.53 -38.57 23.76
C GLY A 241 14.37 -39.87 24.53
N THR A 242 15.34 -40.76 24.37
CA THR A 242 15.51 -42.04 25.04
C THR A 242 15.08 -41.99 26.51
N ARG A 243 13.85 -42.41 26.79
CA ARG A 243 13.45 -42.92 28.10
C ARG A 243 12.51 -44.09 27.86
N MET A 244 13.04 -45.31 28.03
CA MET A 244 12.25 -46.51 28.18
C MET A 244 11.28 -46.29 29.35
N SER A 245 9.99 -46.21 29.05
CA SER A 245 8.93 -46.55 29.99
C SER A 245 7.66 -46.82 29.18
N GLY A 246 7.19 -48.05 29.26
CA GLY A 246 6.00 -48.51 28.57
C GLY A 246 4.74 -47.87 29.16
N SER A 247 3.87 -47.39 28.30
CA SER A 247 2.47 -47.80 28.35
C SER A 247 1.86 -47.60 26.97
N TRP A 248 1.40 -48.71 26.43
CA TRP A 248 0.51 -48.83 25.30
C TRP A 248 -0.83 -48.21 25.70
N LEU A 249 -1.20 -47.06 25.12
CA LEU A 249 -2.59 -46.61 24.87
C LEU A 249 -2.61 -45.25 24.12
N LYS A 250 -2.83 -45.38 22.81
CA LYS A 250 -3.57 -44.51 21.86
C LYS A 250 -2.98 -43.19 21.30
N PRO A 251 -2.90 -43.09 19.95
CA PRO A 251 -2.78 -41.84 19.19
C PRO A 251 -4.19 -41.35 18.79
N VAL A 252 -4.63 -40.18 19.25
CA VAL A 252 -5.92 -39.59 18.79
C VAL A 252 -5.83 -38.09 18.47
N LEU A 253 -4.73 -37.40 18.78
CA LEU A 253 -4.69 -35.93 18.63
C LEU A 253 -3.89 -35.38 17.44
N THR A 254 -3.12 -36.20 16.73
CA THR A 254 -2.25 -35.73 15.64
C THR A 254 -2.88 -35.82 14.24
N VAL A 255 -3.97 -36.57 14.07
CA VAL A 255 -4.68 -36.69 12.78
C VAL A 255 -5.82 -35.67 12.65
N GLY A 256 -6.32 -35.14 13.77
CA GLY A 256 -7.47 -34.21 13.78
C GLY A 256 -7.15 -32.84 13.17
N THR A 257 -5.98 -32.28 13.42
CA THR A 257 -5.60 -30.95 12.93
C THR A 257 -5.32 -30.93 11.42
N LEU A 258 -4.73 -31.99 10.86
CA LEU A 258 -4.43 -32.07 9.42
C LEU A 258 -5.70 -32.31 8.58
N VAL A 259 -6.65 -33.11 9.08
CA VAL A 259 -7.95 -33.33 8.42
C VAL A 259 -8.84 -32.09 8.47
N VAL A 260 -8.73 -31.28 9.53
CA VAL A 260 -9.47 -30.01 9.62
C VAL A 260 -8.93 -28.99 8.61
N PHE A 261 -7.61 -28.86 8.44
CA PHE A 261 -7.05 -27.93 7.46
C PHE A 261 -7.25 -28.41 6.00
N ALA A 262 -7.01 -29.69 5.70
CA ALA A 262 -7.27 -30.23 4.37
C ALA A 262 -8.78 -30.24 4.02
N GLY A 263 -9.64 -30.50 5.01
CA GLY A 263 -11.09 -30.46 4.88
C GLY A 263 -11.64 -29.05 4.66
N LEU A 264 -11.10 -28.04 5.36
CA LEU A 264 -11.44 -26.62 5.15
C LEU A 264 -11.04 -26.13 3.76
N ILE A 265 -9.84 -26.51 3.27
CA ILE A 265 -9.38 -26.14 1.93
C ILE A 265 -10.25 -26.79 0.85
N THR A 266 -10.59 -28.07 1.00
CA THR A 266 -11.49 -28.77 0.06
C THR A 266 -12.90 -28.20 0.10
N TRP A 267 -13.41 -27.84 1.29
CA TRP A 267 -14.71 -27.22 1.47
C TRP A 267 -14.77 -25.82 0.85
N ILE A 268 -13.74 -24.98 1.02
CA ILE A 268 -13.68 -23.62 0.45
C ILE A 268 -13.63 -23.67 -1.09
N ILE A 269 -12.93 -24.62 -1.69
CA ILE A 269 -12.82 -24.78 -3.15
C ILE A 269 -14.13 -25.28 -3.76
N VAL A 270 -14.87 -26.15 -3.06
CA VAL A 270 -16.11 -26.77 -3.57
C VAL A 270 -17.37 -25.95 -3.26
N PHE A 271 -17.47 -25.32 -2.08
CA PHE A 271 -18.72 -24.72 -1.61
C PHE A 271 -18.85 -23.20 -1.76
N LYS A 272 -17.80 -22.47 -2.20
CA LYS A 272 -17.82 -21.01 -2.47
C LYS A 272 -18.86 -20.24 -1.63
N PRO A 273 -18.70 -20.11 -0.30
CA PRO A 273 -19.78 -19.73 0.61
C PRO A 273 -20.14 -18.23 0.60
N TRP A 274 -19.80 -17.49 -0.47
CA TRP A 274 -20.20 -16.08 -0.64
C TRP A 274 -21.44 -15.94 -1.52
N SER A 275 -22.40 -16.84 -1.34
CA SER A 275 -23.75 -16.67 -1.86
C SER A 275 -24.74 -16.79 -0.72
N GLU A 276 -25.47 -15.70 -0.51
CA GLU A 276 -26.75 -15.55 0.23
C GLU A 276 -26.67 -14.85 1.60
N HIS A 277 -27.38 -13.72 1.61
CA HIS A 277 -27.58 -12.76 2.69
C HIS A 277 -28.59 -13.26 3.74
N PRO A 278 -28.52 -12.79 5.00
CA PRO A 278 -29.67 -12.75 5.89
C PRO A 278 -30.28 -11.34 5.95
N ASP A 279 -31.61 -11.29 5.81
CA ASP A 279 -32.47 -10.10 5.89
C ASP A 279 -32.79 -9.70 7.36
N PRO A 280 -33.27 -8.46 7.60
CA PRO A 280 -33.28 -7.78 8.89
C PRO A 280 -34.65 -7.83 9.57
N GLN A 281 -34.70 -8.29 10.81
CA GLN A 281 -35.79 -7.96 11.73
C GLN A 281 -35.36 -8.37 13.13
N GLU A 282 -34.86 -7.42 13.93
CA GLU A 282 -35.23 -7.27 15.33
C GLU A 282 -34.66 -5.98 15.93
N LEU A 283 -35.59 -5.04 16.13
CA LEU A 283 -35.73 -4.21 17.33
C LEU A 283 -34.84 -2.98 17.50
N ALA A 284 -35.43 -1.88 17.03
CA ALA A 284 -35.30 -0.52 17.55
C ALA A 284 -35.40 -0.43 19.09
N GLY A 285 -34.62 0.47 19.68
CA GLY A 285 -34.78 0.94 21.07
C GLY A 285 -33.57 1.75 21.54
N GLY A 286 -33.69 3.08 21.55
CA GLY A 286 -32.56 4.00 21.65
C GLY A 286 -31.69 3.93 22.91
N SER A 287 -30.39 4.10 22.68
CA SER A 287 -29.38 4.67 23.59
C SER A 287 -28.06 4.83 22.81
N SER A 288 -27.29 5.90 23.10
CA SER A 288 -26.06 6.41 22.46
C SER A 288 -24.91 5.42 22.18
N PHE A 289 -25.09 4.12 22.42
CA PHE A 289 -24.13 3.08 22.08
C PHE A 289 -24.80 1.81 21.52
N THR A 290 -26.13 1.72 21.43
CA THR A 290 -26.85 0.49 21.07
C THR A 290 -26.90 0.17 19.57
N GLU A 291 -26.50 1.10 18.70
CA GLU A 291 -26.50 0.90 17.25
C GLU A 291 -25.27 0.15 16.70
N PHE A 292 -24.33 -0.22 17.56
CA PHE A 292 -23.21 -1.08 17.20
C PHE A 292 -23.25 -2.32 18.08
N THR A 293 -23.29 -3.49 17.44
CA THR A 293 -23.12 -4.79 18.08
C THR A 293 -21.80 -4.84 18.86
N VAL A 294 -21.67 -5.77 19.81
CA VAL A 294 -20.43 -5.94 20.58
C VAL A 294 -19.27 -6.29 19.65
N GLU A 295 -19.59 -6.97 18.55
CA GLU A 295 -18.73 -7.38 17.46
C GLU A 295 -18.29 -6.16 16.63
N GLU A 296 -19.20 -5.25 16.28
CA GLU A 296 -18.86 -4.00 15.58
C GLU A 296 -18.09 -3.02 16.45
N ARG A 297 -18.41 -2.91 17.75
CA ARG A 297 -17.57 -2.13 18.69
C ARG A 297 -16.19 -2.75 18.84
N LYS A 298 -16.08 -4.08 18.91
CA LYS A 298 -14.77 -4.77 18.91
C LYS A 298 -14.06 -4.63 17.58
N HIS A 299 -14.79 -4.52 16.47
CA HIS A 299 -14.20 -4.31 15.15
C HIS A 299 -13.72 -2.87 14.99
N ILE A 300 -14.47 -1.87 15.46
CA ILE A 300 -14.06 -0.47 15.54
C ILE A 300 -12.87 -0.33 16.49
N ASP A 301 -12.90 -0.94 17.67
CA ASP A 301 -11.81 -0.91 18.63
C ASP A 301 -10.59 -1.71 18.13
N SER A 302 -10.80 -2.74 17.29
CA SER A 302 -9.75 -3.47 16.57
C SER A 302 -9.18 -2.65 15.43
N LEU A 303 -10.01 -1.94 14.66
CA LEU A 303 -9.56 -1.06 13.57
C LEU A 303 -8.80 0.11 14.17
N LEU A 304 -9.31 0.77 15.21
CA LEU A 304 -8.62 1.85 15.93
C LEU A 304 -7.35 1.38 16.65
N LYS A 305 -7.26 0.13 17.13
CA LYS A 305 -6.00 -0.45 17.66
C LYS A 305 -5.02 -0.89 16.58
N ILE A 306 -5.51 -1.32 15.41
CA ILE A 306 -4.67 -1.61 14.22
C ILE A 306 -4.19 -0.28 13.58
N ILE A 307 -4.96 0.80 13.77
CA ILE A 307 -4.73 2.16 13.23
C ILE A 307 -4.19 3.10 14.32
N GLN A 308 -3.70 2.60 15.45
CA GLN A 308 -2.64 3.33 16.15
C GLN A 308 -1.36 3.01 15.38
N PRO A 309 -0.84 3.90 14.51
CA PRO A 309 0.52 3.75 14.07
C PRO A 309 1.38 3.70 15.34
N GLU A 310 2.27 2.70 15.43
CA GLU A 310 3.47 2.92 16.24
C GLU A 310 4.01 4.31 15.89
N PRO A 311 4.39 5.14 16.86
CA PRO A 311 4.74 6.53 16.59
C PRO A 311 5.99 6.55 15.70
N LEU A 312 5.76 6.62 14.39
CA LEU A 312 6.79 6.93 13.42
C LEU A 312 6.96 8.45 13.47
N PHE A 313 7.94 8.82 14.29
CA PHE A 313 8.58 10.13 14.35
C PHE A 313 7.75 11.25 14.97
N GLN A 314 8.23 11.73 16.13
CA GLN A 314 8.15 13.15 16.48
C GLN A 314 8.81 13.93 15.34
N TYR A 315 8.02 14.43 14.40
CA TYR A 315 8.44 15.57 13.60
C TYR A 315 8.42 16.78 14.51
N SER A 316 9.57 17.43 14.65
CA SER A 316 9.61 18.79 15.18
C SER A 316 8.67 19.63 14.33
N GLU A 317 7.64 20.18 14.95
CA GLU A 317 6.98 21.39 14.46
C GLU A 317 8.07 22.42 14.12
N GLU A 318 7.88 23.17 13.04
CA GLU A 318 8.82 24.12 12.44
C GLU A 318 9.71 23.53 11.33
N GLN A 319 9.14 23.35 10.15
CA GLN A 319 9.82 23.71 8.90
C GLN A 319 8.78 23.91 7.80
N ASP A 320 8.48 25.17 7.52
CA ASP A 320 7.77 25.59 6.31
C ASP A 320 8.59 25.17 5.09
N PHE A 321 8.13 24.13 4.38
CA PHE A 321 8.74 23.73 3.12
C PHE A 321 7.97 24.35 1.95
N TYR A 322 8.64 25.28 1.28
CA TYR A 322 8.36 25.62 -0.11
C TYR A 322 8.67 24.39 -0.98
N ILE A 323 7.64 23.83 -1.63
CA ILE A 323 7.76 22.70 -2.56
C ILE A 323 7.81 23.30 -3.97
N GLU A 324 8.97 23.27 -4.62
CA GLU A 324 9.07 23.53 -6.08
C GLU A 324 8.23 22.48 -6.84
N GLY A 325 7.37 22.93 -7.76
CA GLY A 325 6.54 22.04 -8.60
C GLY A 325 5.03 22.09 -8.37
N ARG A 326 4.50 23.05 -7.59
CA ARG A 326 3.04 23.21 -7.37
C ARG A 326 2.22 23.30 -8.67
N GLU A 327 2.77 23.91 -9.71
CA GLU A 327 2.11 24.08 -11.01
C GLU A 327 1.90 22.75 -11.76
N LEU A 328 2.86 21.82 -11.64
CA LEU A 328 2.86 20.54 -12.37
C LEU A 328 1.94 19.48 -11.73
N MET A 329 1.51 19.67 -10.48
CA MET A 329 0.71 18.67 -9.76
C MET A 329 -0.78 18.75 -10.09
N VAL A 330 -1.30 19.93 -10.47
CA VAL A 330 -2.74 20.09 -10.77
C VAL A 330 -3.06 19.72 -12.23
N ASP A 331 -2.12 19.98 -13.14
CA ASP A 331 -2.15 19.51 -14.55
C ASP A 331 -2.20 17.98 -14.70
N ALA A 332 -1.96 17.21 -13.64
CA ALA A 332 -2.00 15.75 -13.64
C ALA A 332 -3.42 15.17 -13.48
N ARG A 333 -4.44 15.99 -13.23
CA ARG A 333 -5.83 15.56 -13.03
C ARG A 333 -6.52 15.38 -14.38
N LYS A 334 -7.29 14.30 -14.51
CA LYS A 334 -8.19 14.09 -15.66
C LYS A 334 -9.30 15.15 -15.63
N GLU A 335 -9.47 15.89 -16.72
CA GLU A 335 -10.56 16.86 -16.89
C GLU A 335 -11.91 16.18 -16.66
N PHE A 336 -12.79 16.85 -15.90
CA PHE A 336 -14.13 16.35 -15.65
C PHE A 336 -15.08 16.84 -16.73
N SER A 337 -15.92 15.93 -17.24
CA SER A 337 -16.97 16.27 -18.19
C SER A 337 -18.02 17.21 -17.57
N ASN A 338 -18.15 17.20 -16.24
CA ASN A 338 -18.99 18.16 -15.52
C ASN A 338 -18.31 19.53 -15.40
N THR A 339 -18.75 20.49 -16.20
CA THR A 339 -18.18 21.85 -16.29
C THR A 339 -18.15 22.61 -14.96
N LYS A 340 -19.11 22.38 -14.06
CA LYS A 340 -19.14 23.06 -12.75
C LYS A 340 -18.01 22.59 -11.85
N VAL A 341 -17.78 21.28 -11.85
CA VAL A 341 -16.70 20.64 -11.08
C VAL A 341 -15.37 21.01 -11.71
N ASP A 342 -15.26 20.98 -13.03
CA ASP A 342 -14.05 21.40 -13.73
C ASP A 342 -13.66 22.85 -13.40
N ASN A 343 -14.61 23.78 -13.42
CA ASN A 343 -14.39 25.17 -13.02
C ASN A 343 -13.95 25.32 -11.56
N PHE A 344 -14.52 24.52 -10.63
CA PHE A 344 -14.08 24.51 -9.24
C PHE A 344 -12.60 24.17 -9.11
N TYR A 345 -12.11 23.20 -9.88
CA TYR A 345 -10.70 22.80 -9.86
C TYR A 345 -9.78 23.75 -10.65
N LYS A 346 -10.25 24.36 -11.74
CA LYS A 346 -9.52 25.46 -12.40
C LYS A 346 -9.30 26.66 -11.47
N ALA A 347 -10.27 26.95 -10.61
CA ALA A 347 -10.08 27.97 -9.57
C ALA A 347 -8.96 27.57 -8.58
N TRP A 348 -8.82 26.29 -8.27
CA TRP A 348 -7.70 25.77 -7.48
C TRP A 348 -6.36 25.83 -8.23
N GLU A 349 -6.33 25.51 -9.52
CA GLU A 349 -5.16 25.68 -10.39
C GLU A 349 -4.68 27.13 -10.36
N GLU A 350 -5.56 28.07 -10.69
CA GLU A 350 -5.25 29.50 -10.67
C GLU A 350 -4.78 29.97 -9.29
N TYR A 351 -5.38 29.45 -8.21
CA TYR A 351 -4.97 29.80 -6.84
C TYR A 351 -3.57 29.26 -6.51
N LEU A 352 -3.25 28.04 -6.94
CA LEU A 352 -1.96 27.39 -6.70
C LEU A 352 -0.83 28.02 -7.52
N LEU A 353 -1.12 28.58 -8.69
CA LEU A 353 -0.19 29.35 -9.53
C LEU A 353 0.17 30.73 -8.95
N LYS A 354 -0.63 31.26 -8.00
CA LYS A 354 -0.31 32.53 -7.34
C LYS A 354 0.80 32.32 -6.31
N ASP A 355 2.00 32.76 -6.67
CA ASP A 355 3.25 32.67 -5.88
C ASP A 355 3.24 33.48 -4.55
N SER A 356 2.10 34.02 -4.13
CA SER A 356 1.96 34.77 -2.89
C SER A 356 1.29 33.93 -1.81
N MET A 357 2.09 33.23 -1.00
CA MET A 357 1.56 32.61 0.23
C MET A 357 1.01 33.73 1.13
N GLN A 358 -0.29 33.66 1.44
CA GLN A 358 -0.91 34.60 2.37
C GLN A 358 -0.46 34.27 3.80
N THR A 359 -0.23 35.29 4.62
CA THR A 359 0.13 35.05 6.02
C THR A 359 -1.02 34.37 6.77
N PRO A 360 -0.77 33.49 7.76
CA PRO A 360 -1.82 32.80 8.51
C PRO A 360 -2.86 33.73 9.15
N GLN A 361 -2.45 34.94 9.56
CA GLN A 361 -3.36 35.97 10.08
C GLN A 361 -4.31 36.48 9.01
N LYS A 362 -3.82 36.75 7.79
CA LYS A 362 -4.64 37.18 6.67
C LYS A 362 -5.59 36.08 6.21
N CYS A 363 -5.14 34.82 6.23
CA CYS A 363 -6.01 33.66 5.99
C CYS A 363 -7.17 33.58 6.99
N LYS A 364 -6.90 33.78 8.29
CA LYS A 364 -7.95 33.80 9.33
C LYS A 364 -8.94 34.94 9.17
N GLU A 365 -8.52 36.09 8.66
CA GLU A 365 -9.41 37.22 8.39
C GLU A 365 -10.29 36.97 7.17
N LEU A 366 -9.71 36.48 6.08
CA LEU A 366 -10.45 36.10 4.87
C LEU A 366 -11.44 34.96 5.13
N ALA A 367 -11.09 34.01 6.00
CA ALA A 367 -11.95 32.88 6.33
C ALA A 367 -13.24 33.30 7.06
N LYS A 368 -13.28 34.50 7.68
CA LYS A 368 -14.52 35.05 8.27
C LYS A 368 -15.56 35.42 7.21
N GLN A 369 -15.16 35.54 5.94
CA GLN A 369 -16.07 35.83 4.84
C GLN A 369 -16.82 34.58 4.37
N ILE A 370 -16.34 33.38 4.70
CA ILE A 370 -17.07 32.13 4.48
C ILE A 370 -18.13 31.96 5.58
N THR A 371 -19.39 31.95 5.18
CA THR A 371 -20.52 31.53 6.01
C THR A 371 -20.98 30.12 5.58
N LYS A 372 -21.76 29.42 6.42
CA LYS A 372 -22.24 28.05 6.13
C LYS A 372 -23.06 27.93 4.83
N ASP A 373 -23.46 29.05 4.23
CA ASP A 373 -24.30 29.10 3.04
C ASP A 373 -23.55 29.49 1.76
N VAL A 374 -22.25 29.77 1.84
CA VAL A 374 -21.44 30.10 0.64
C VAL A 374 -21.19 28.81 -0.14
N LEU A 375 -21.47 28.84 -1.44
CA LEU A 375 -21.30 27.72 -2.36
C LEU A 375 -20.42 28.16 -3.53
N PRO A 376 -19.59 27.26 -4.08
CA PRO A 376 -18.97 27.51 -5.38
C PRO A 376 -20.02 27.69 -6.47
N GLU A 377 -19.67 28.44 -7.51
CA GLU A 377 -20.60 28.82 -8.58
C GLU A 377 -21.22 27.58 -9.26
N GLY A 378 -22.55 27.56 -9.34
CA GLY A 378 -23.30 26.47 -9.98
C GLY A 378 -23.52 25.22 -9.12
N PHE A 379 -22.95 25.14 -7.91
CA PHE A 379 -23.20 24.06 -6.96
C PHE A 379 -24.52 24.24 -6.20
N THR A 380 -25.09 23.13 -5.75
CA THR A 380 -26.23 23.07 -4.84
C THR A 380 -25.79 22.53 -3.48
N LYS A 381 -26.51 22.84 -2.39
CA LYS A 381 -26.19 22.27 -1.07
C LYS A 381 -26.31 20.75 -1.09
N LEU A 382 -25.33 20.06 -0.54
CA LEU A 382 -25.31 18.60 -0.50
C LEU A 382 -26.51 17.99 0.23
N SER A 383 -26.97 18.64 1.29
CA SER A 383 -28.15 18.23 2.06
C SER A 383 -29.46 18.22 1.26
N GLU A 384 -29.51 18.94 0.13
CA GLU A 384 -30.67 18.97 -0.78
C GLU A 384 -30.70 17.79 -1.76
N LYS A 385 -29.63 17.00 -1.83
CA LYS A 385 -29.59 15.80 -2.67
C LYS A 385 -30.39 14.66 -2.02
N LYS A 386 -31.66 14.52 -2.43
CA LYS A 386 -32.58 13.51 -1.89
C LYS A 386 -32.74 12.24 -2.75
N ASN A 387 -32.13 12.19 -3.94
CA ASN A 387 -32.24 11.04 -4.84
C ASN A 387 -31.05 10.07 -4.67
N GLY A 388 -31.36 8.77 -4.54
CA GLY A 388 -30.40 7.68 -4.35
C GLY A 388 -30.51 7.00 -2.99
N LYS A 389 -29.50 6.22 -2.63
CA LYS A 389 -29.40 5.56 -1.33
C LYS A 389 -28.91 6.55 -0.27
N PRO A 390 -29.43 6.53 0.96
CA PRO A 390 -28.96 7.37 2.05
C PRO A 390 -27.46 7.19 2.29
N THR A 391 -26.75 8.30 2.43
CA THR A 391 -25.31 8.40 2.60
C THR A 391 -25.03 9.34 3.77
N PHE A 392 -24.21 8.88 4.69
CA PHE A 392 -23.76 9.61 5.85
C PHE A 392 -22.26 9.87 5.75
N VAL A 393 -21.84 11.11 5.96
CA VAL A 393 -20.42 11.49 6.02
C VAL A 393 -20.17 12.23 7.32
N ARG A 394 -19.13 11.83 8.06
CA ARG A 394 -18.68 12.53 9.26
C ARG A 394 -17.19 12.90 9.17
N ASN A 395 -16.86 14.10 9.61
CA ASN A 395 -15.49 14.57 9.71
C ASN A 395 -14.99 14.44 11.15
N GLU A 396 -14.13 13.48 11.43
CA GLU A 396 -13.39 13.32 12.70
C GLU A 396 -11.94 13.80 12.59
N SER A 397 -11.55 14.37 11.44
CA SER A 397 -10.22 14.92 11.24
C SER A 397 -10.05 16.31 11.88
N ASP A 398 -8.81 16.72 12.10
CA ASP A 398 -8.47 18.08 12.57
C ASP A 398 -8.60 19.14 11.46
N PHE A 399 -8.92 18.72 10.24
CA PHE A 399 -9.05 19.59 9.07
C PHE A 399 -10.49 20.04 8.84
N ALA A 400 -10.65 21.17 8.14
CA ALA A 400 -11.92 21.47 7.48
C ALA A 400 -11.95 20.71 6.15
N VAL A 401 -13.12 20.17 5.79
CA VAL A 401 -13.25 19.27 4.65
C VAL A 401 -14.36 19.71 3.73
N GLN A 402 -14.05 19.90 2.45
CA GLN A 402 -15.01 20.18 1.38
C GLN A 402 -15.42 18.87 0.73
N VAL A 403 -16.71 18.56 0.75
CA VAL A 403 -17.28 17.35 0.16
C VAL A 403 -18.05 17.73 -1.10
N LEU A 404 -17.63 17.18 -2.23
CA LEU A 404 -18.25 17.36 -3.54
C LEU A 404 -18.89 16.05 -3.98
N VAL A 405 -20.12 16.11 -4.47
CA VAL A 405 -20.82 14.96 -5.04
C VAL A 405 -21.45 15.34 -6.37
N PHE A 406 -21.17 14.57 -7.42
CA PHE A 406 -21.57 14.94 -8.78
C PHE A 406 -21.67 13.72 -9.70
N ASN A 407 -22.31 13.92 -10.84
CA ASN A 407 -22.25 12.99 -11.96
C ASN A 407 -21.34 13.59 -13.03
N ASP A 408 -20.41 12.81 -13.57
CA ASP A 408 -19.45 13.25 -14.57
C ASP A 408 -20.05 13.26 -15.98
N GLN A 409 -21.08 14.09 -16.15
CA GLN A 409 -21.74 14.35 -17.43
C GLN A 409 -21.87 15.86 -17.64
N PRO A 410 -21.77 16.35 -18.89
CA PRO A 410 -21.96 17.76 -19.20
C PRO A 410 -23.33 18.25 -18.73
N GLY A 411 -23.36 19.35 -17.96
CA GLY A 411 -24.59 19.97 -17.46
C GLY A 411 -25.26 19.26 -16.28
N ALA A 412 -24.69 18.16 -15.76
CA ALA A 412 -25.24 17.48 -14.59
C ALA A 412 -25.13 18.32 -13.31
N LYS A 413 -25.98 18.01 -12.32
CA LYS A 413 -25.95 18.68 -11.02
C LYS A 413 -24.70 18.30 -10.24
N ALA A 414 -24.12 19.28 -9.53
CA ALA A 414 -23.01 19.12 -8.62
C ALA A 414 -23.41 19.68 -7.26
N TYR A 415 -23.02 18.99 -6.20
CA TYR A 415 -23.42 19.27 -4.83
C TYR A 415 -22.20 19.49 -3.94
N TYR A 416 -22.31 20.39 -2.98
CA TYR A 416 -21.19 20.83 -2.13
C TYR A 416 -21.62 20.99 -0.67
N CYS A 417 -20.69 20.67 0.23
CA CYS A 417 -20.78 20.99 1.66
C CYS A 417 -19.37 21.17 2.24
N GLU A 418 -19.22 22.10 3.18
CA GLU A 418 -18.03 22.16 4.05
C GLU A 418 -18.38 21.53 5.40
N LEU A 419 -17.53 20.65 5.90
CA LEU A 419 -17.62 20.02 7.20
C LEU A 419 -16.43 20.44 8.05
N LYS A 420 -16.71 21.07 9.19
CA LYS A 420 -15.68 21.30 10.22
C LYS A 420 -15.45 20.02 11.02
N LYS A 421 -14.41 20.03 11.86
CA LYS A 421 -14.15 18.96 12.82
C LYS A 421 -15.42 18.63 13.61
N ASP A 422 -15.70 17.35 13.74
CA ASP A 422 -16.85 16.74 14.40
C ASP A 422 -18.22 17.01 13.75
N GLU A 423 -18.27 17.68 12.59
CA GLU A 423 -19.52 17.87 11.84
C GLU A 423 -19.83 16.67 10.92
N GLN A 424 -21.11 16.53 10.59
CA GLN A 424 -21.63 15.47 9.74
C GLN A 424 -22.67 15.99 8.75
N VAL A 425 -22.86 15.27 7.66
CA VAL A 425 -23.90 15.54 6.65
C VAL A 425 -24.55 14.25 6.18
N GLU A 426 -25.85 14.33 5.94
CA GLU A 426 -26.66 13.28 5.34
C GLU A 426 -27.21 13.74 4.00
N PHE A 427 -27.10 12.88 3.00
CA PHE A 427 -27.56 13.09 1.64
C PHE A 427 -27.77 11.75 0.96
N ASN A 428 -28.20 11.71 -0.30
CA ASN A 428 -28.38 10.45 -1.00
C ASN A 428 -27.43 10.34 -2.21
N MET A 429 -26.82 9.17 -2.43
CA MET A 429 -25.99 8.88 -3.62
C MET A 429 -26.54 7.75 -4.47
N ASN A 430 -26.33 7.87 -5.78
CA ASN A 430 -26.61 6.81 -6.76
C ASN A 430 -25.32 6.13 -7.19
N PRO A 431 -25.34 4.81 -7.44
CA PRO A 431 -24.22 4.13 -8.11
C PRO A 431 -23.82 4.84 -9.40
N GLY A 432 -22.52 4.98 -9.62
CA GLY A 432 -21.92 5.72 -10.73
C GLY A 432 -21.73 7.22 -10.49
N GLU A 433 -22.26 7.78 -9.39
CA GLU A 433 -21.93 9.14 -8.96
C GLU A 433 -20.54 9.18 -8.31
N PHE A 434 -19.90 10.35 -8.44
CA PHE A 434 -18.58 10.64 -7.91
C PHE A 434 -18.69 11.35 -6.57
N ILE A 435 -17.76 11.06 -5.67
CA ILE A 435 -17.50 11.82 -4.45
C ILE A 435 -16.03 12.25 -4.43
N ALA A 436 -15.78 13.52 -4.18
CA ALA A 436 -14.45 14.06 -3.96
C ALA A 436 -14.43 14.79 -2.62
N VAL A 437 -13.31 14.67 -1.92
CA VAL A 437 -13.13 15.20 -0.58
C VAL A 437 -11.84 15.99 -0.58
N VAL A 438 -11.89 17.29 -0.31
CA VAL A 438 -10.71 18.16 -0.25
C VAL A 438 -10.55 18.62 1.19
N ALA A 439 -9.41 18.31 1.80
CA ALA A 439 -9.08 18.74 3.15
C ALA A 439 -8.17 19.96 3.14
N GLY A 440 -8.29 20.81 4.15
CA GLY A 440 -7.36 21.92 4.31
C GLY A 440 -7.72 22.80 5.50
N LYS A 441 -7.05 23.96 5.57
CA LYS A 441 -7.22 24.92 6.66
C LYS A 441 -7.65 26.28 6.13
N HIS A 442 -8.62 26.88 6.82
CA HIS A 442 -9.14 28.21 6.53
C HIS A 442 -9.68 28.34 5.10
N ALA A 443 -10.92 27.87 4.88
CA ALA A 443 -11.61 28.09 3.62
C ALA A 443 -11.85 29.59 3.40
N ILE A 444 -11.56 30.06 2.19
CA ILE A 444 -11.71 31.46 1.77
C ILE A 444 -12.44 31.54 0.43
N PRO A 445 -13.23 32.59 0.20
CA PRO A 445 -13.80 32.80 -1.13
C PRO A 445 -12.66 33.16 -2.09
N TYR A 446 -12.71 32.60 -3.29
CA TYR A 446 -11.74 32.89 -4.33
C TYR A 446 -12.45 33.23 -5.64
N GLN A 447 -12.11 34.39 -6.18
CA GLN A 447 -12.62 34.85 -7.46
C GLN A 447 -11.58 34.57 -8.55
N ALA A 448 -11.85 33.54 -9.33
CA ALA A 448 -11.13 33.16 -10.54
C ALA A 448 -11.90 33.68 -11.77
N ALA A 449 -11.85 32.95 -12.89
CA ALA A 449 -12.87 33.07 -13.94
C ALA A 449 -14.31 32.77 -13.44
N THR A 450 -14.45 32.03 -12.34
CA THR A 450 -15.72 31.74 -11.64
C THR A 450 -15.55 31.91 -10.13
N GLU A 451 -16.66 32.14 -9.41
CA GLU A 451 -16.63 32.20 -7.94
C GLU A 451 -16.46 30.79 -7.35
N SER A 452 -15.43 30.60 -6.53
CA SER A 452 -15.12 29.31 -5.90
C SER A 452 -14.67 29.48 -4.45
N ILE A 453 -14.37 28.37 -3.79
CA ILE A 453 -13.91 28.32 -2.40
C ILE A 453 -12.64 27.46 -2.35
N VAL A 454 -11.55 28.03 -1.85
CA VAL A 454 -10.25 27.36 -1.71
C VAL A 454 -9.77 27.41 -0.27
N PHE A 455 -8.83 26.55 0.12
CA PHE A 455 -8.15 26.67 1.41
C PHE A 455 -6.96 27.62 1.30
N CYS A 456 -6.89 28.56 2.23
CA CYS A 456 -5.85 29.58 2.21
C CYS A 456 -4.46 28.99 2.52
N GLU A 457 -4.42 28.07 3.50
CA GLU A 457 -3.22 27.32 3.86
C GLU A 457 -3.22 26.00 3.10
N ILE A 458 -2.21 25.83 2.25
CA ILE A 458 -2.03 24.64 1.41
C ILE A 458 -0.95 23.78 2.04
N ASP A 459 -1.31 22.55 2.35
CA ASP A 459 -0.42 21.49 2.82
C ASP A 459 -0.52 20.24 1.93
N ASN A 460 0.26 19.20 2.22
CA ASN A 460 0.23 18.00 1.39
C ASN A 460 -1.10 17.23 1.51
N ALA A 461 -1.87 17.39 2.61
CA ALA A 461 -3.21 16.81 2.71
C ALA A 461 -4.18 17.49 1.72
N THR A 462 -4.06 18.81 1.59
CA THR A 462 -4.78 19.60 0.57
C THR A 462 -4.43 19.14 -0.83
N ILE A 463 -3.13 18.99 -1.15
CA ILE A 463 -2.68 18.55 -2.47
C ILE A 463 -3.14 17.11 -2.77
N SER A 464 -2.94 16.17 -1.83
CA SER A 464 -3.31 14.76 -2.03
C SER A 464 -4.82 14.58 -2.20
N SER A 465 -5.62 15.34 -1.43
CA SER A 465 -7.07 15.28 -1.47
C SER A 465 -7.66 15.93 -2.74
N LEU A 466 -7.03 16.99 -3.29
CA LEU A 466 -7.39 17.55 -4.60
C LEU A 466 -7.24 16.55 -5.76
N LEU A 467 -6.26 15.65 -5.67
CA LEU A 467 -5.97 14.67 -6.72
C LEU A 467 -6.80 13.39 -6.62
N THR A 468 -7.59 13.22 -5.57
CA THR A 468 -8.35 12.00 -5.32
C THR A 468 -9.85 12.23 -5.48
N SER A 469 -10.47 11.36 -6.29
CA SER A 469 -11.92 11.28 -6.42
C SER A 469 -12.33 9.80 -6.46
N TYR A 470 -13.55 9.51 -6.03
CA TYR A 470 -14.05 8.16 -5.91
C TYR A 470 -15.37 8.01 -6.67
N VAL A 471 -15.56 6.86 -7.31
CA VAL A 471 -16.84 6.47 -7.93
C VAL A 471 -17.55 5.50 -6.99
N LEU A 472 -18.84 5.75 -6.76
CA LEU A 472 -19.67 4.84 -5.99
C LEU A 472 -20.04 3.61 -6.84
N LYS A 473 -19.66 2.41 -6.39
CA LYS A 473 -20.03 1.14 -7.02
C LYS A 473 -21.49 0.79 -6.78
N ALA A 474 -22.04 -0.01 -7.68
CA ALA A 474 -23.28 -0.72 -7.40
C ALA A 474 -23.06 -1.65 -6.19
N SER A 475 -23.90 -1.51 -5.18
CA SER A 475 -23.83 -2.28 -3.95
C SER A 475 -25.23 -2.63 -3.48
N ASN A 476 -25.37 -3.73 -2.75
CA ASN A 476 -26.62 -4.15 -2.13
C ASN A 476 -26.90 -3.40 -0.81
N GLU A 477 -25.94 -2.63 -0.29
CA GLU A 477 -26.09 -1.89 0.97
C GLU A 477 -27.26 -0.92 0.94
N TYR A 478 -28.05 -0.85 2.02
CA TYR A 478 -29.21 0.04 2.12
C TYR A 478 -28.82 1.50 2.33
N SER A 479 -27.66 1.76 2.93
CA SER A 479 -27.10 3.08 3.17
C SER A 479 -25.58 3.05 3.14
N PHE A 480 -24.95 4.16 2.79
CA PHE A 480 -23.50 4.31 2.79
C PHE A 480 -23.03 5.16 3.97
N LYS A 481 -21.89 4.83 4.57
CA LYS A 481 -21.30 5.56 5.68
C LYS A 481 -19.82 5.79 5.41
N PHE A 482 -19.41 7.05 5.45
CA PHE A 482 -18.03 7.46 5.23
C PHE A 482 -17.53 8.26 6.44
N LEU A 483 -16.31 7.97 6.86
CA LEU A 483 -15.65 8.67 7.95
C LEU A 483 -14.37 9.31 7.45
N ILE A 484 -14.18 10.59 7.71
CA ILE A 484 -12.93 11.28 7.38
C ILE A 484 -12.14 11.41 8.67
N SER A 485 -10.93 10.85 8.70
CA SER A 485 -10.06 10.82 9.88
C SER A 485 -8.67 11.35 9.52
N GLY A 486 -7.96 11.88 10.52
CA GLY A 486 -6.58 12.33 10.41
C GLY A 486 -6.30 13.55 11.27
N THR A 487 -5.18 13.53 11.98
CA THR A 487 -4.70 14.64 12.82
C THR A 487 -3.56 15.41 12.16
N ASN A 488 -2.91 14.83 11.16
CA ASN A 488 -1.81 15.41 10.42
C ASN A 488 -1.81 14.97 8.94
N ILE A 489 -0.77 15.39 8.22
CA ILE A 489 -0.64 15.15 6.77
C ILE A 489 -0.50 13.65 6.43
N SER A 490 0.05 12.85 7.34
CA SER A 490 0.39 11.44 7.08
C SER A 490 -0.73 10.45 7.39
N ASP A 491 -1.79 10.89 8.08
CA ASP A 491 -2.90 10.04 8.53
C ASP A 491 -4.27 10.49 7.97
N PHE A 492 -4.33 11.50 7.10
CA PHE A 492 -5.56 11.92 6.45
C PHE A 492 -6.11 10.83 5.51
N GLN A 493 -7.34 10.38 5.77
CA GLN A 493 -7.98 9.32 5.00
C GLN A 493 -9.50 9.42 4.99
N LEU A 494 -10.09 9.05 3.85
CA LEU A 494 -11.52 8.74 3.72
C LEU A 494 -11.73 7.25 3.95
N ILE A 495 -12.35 6.90 5.07
CA ILE A 495 -12.68 5.54 5.45
C ILE A 495 -14.07 5.21 4.91
N ASP A 496 -14.11 4.24 4.02
CA ASP A 496 -15.33 3.65 3.51
C ASP A 496 -15.67 2.40 4.31
N MET A 497 -16.72 2.51 5.12
CA MET A 497 -17.16 1.45 6.03
C MET A 497 -17.59 0.16 5.30
N TYR A 498 -18.00 0.27 4.04
CA TYR A 498 -18.60 -0.83 3.28
C TYR A 498 -17.81 -1.22 2.02
N GLY A 499 -16.70 -0.53 1.73
CA GLY A 499 -15.87 -0.79 0.54
C GLY A 499 -16.60 -0.59 -0.79
N VAL A 500 -17.54 0.35 -0.84
CA VAL A 500 -18.38 0.71 -2.00
C VAL A 500 -17.76 1.80 -2.88
N LEU A 501 -16.67 2.43 -2.47
CA LEU A 501 -15.95 3.45 -3.22
C LEU A 501 -14.80 2.83 -4.03
N GLU A 502 -14.75 3.16 -5.32
CA GLU A 502 -13.62 2.89 -6.19
C GLU A 502 -12.80 4.15 -6.40
N LEU A 503 -11.47 4.06 -6.34
CA LEU A 503 -10.63 5.18 -6.74
C LEU A 503 -10.80 5.45 -8.24
N ASN A 504 -11.21 6.66 -8.59
CA ASN A 504 -11.23 7.13 -9.97
C ASN A 504 -9.80 7.48 -10.38
N ARG A 505 -9.25 6.72 -11.33
CA ARG A 505 -7.91 6.94 -11.89
C ARG A 505 -7.97 7.64 -13.23
#